data_AF-E0UTM8-F1
#
_entry.id   AF-E0UTM8-F1
#
_cell.length_a   1.000
_cell.length_b   1.000
_cell.length_c   1.000
_cell.angle_alpha   90.00
_cell.angle_beta   90.00
_cell.angle_gamma   90.00
#
_symmetry.space_group_name_H-M   'P 1'
#
loop_
_entity.id
_entity.type
_entity.pdbx_description
1 polymer ?
#
loop_
_entity_poly.entity_id
_entity_poly.type
_entity_poly.pdbx_seq_one_letter_code
_entity_poly.pdbx_strand_id
1 'polypeptide(L)'
;MVKIYKLHKISGISAGIILLILSVSGFFLDHDKWSFLYTTTFSSVPSQIKSSEKRLFNAYYKDKENAQHILVGGYRGLFESFNGGKKFSNISNLQILSIIPDKSILYLATSDGIYSYNFKHLKRVALQGEYITALSVSKKQLVAVLDKEKLVTIDKNNLQISNETIVKITKEALKEDIKLSRLVRDLHYGRGLFDGGISLLINDYGALVLAFLSLSGYMIWFLIKRKKYPQISRKLIKTHANIFAIIAIIPLFILSVTGIFLDHSSGLAKFMNSVKIPHSTLPPIYNSLRSDIWSVDFDGKTYRIGNRYGIYKSTNLKNWRLENRGLAYKMIRRDGILYVSGMGAPNRIYKDNKFYLLPDTPHMFRDILVKDKEVRYFSSMQKGFYLPQFHDITLYTLLLTLHDGTFFSSWWGWINDFAAIALILLGITGTMRWSIKKRKNLNKVHK
;
A
#
# COMPACT_ATOMS: atom_id res chain seq x y z
N MET A 1 4.39 -17.61 41.00
CA MET A 1 3.92 -16.47 40.17
C MET A 1 5.09 -15.58 39.74
N VAL A 2 5.24 -15.30 38.45
CA VAL A 2 6.26 -14.37 37.93
C VAL A 2 5.84 -12.92 38.22
N LYS A 3 6.73 -12.11 38.81
CA LYS A 3 6.44 -10.69 39.08
C LYS A 3 6.29 -9.91 37.76
N ILE A 4 5.27 -9.05 37.65
CA ILE A 4 4.93 -8.28 36.43
C ILE A 4 6.14 -7.56 35.81
N TYR A 5 7.01 -6.95 36.62
CA TYR A 5 8.19 -6.24 36.11
C TYR A 5 9.22 -7.18 35.46
N LYS A 6 9.33 -8.43 35.93
CA LYS A 6 10.22 -9.43 35.32
C LYS A 6 9.66 -9.83 33.96
N LEU A 7 8.36 -10.09 33.88
CA LEU A 7 7.68 -10.47 32.65
C LEU A 7 7.79 -9.37 31.57
N HIS A 8 7.52 -8.11 31.95
CA HIS A 8 7.70 -6.96 31.06
C HIS A 8 9.15 -6.81 30.57
N LYS A 9 10.12 -6.94 31.49
CA LYS A 9 11.55 -6.86 31.15
C LYS A 9 11.96 -7.97 30.18
N ILE A 10 11.57 -9.21 30.44
CA ILE A 10 11.96 -10.37 29.62
C ILE A 10 11.39 -10.20 28.21
N SER A 11 10.09 -9.92 28.10
CA SER A 11 9.42 -9.74 26.81
C SER A 11 10.02 -8.60 25.99
N GLY A 12 10.34 -7.47 26.66
CA GLY A 12 10.96 -6.32 26.00
C GLY A 12 12.37 -6.60 25.49
N ILE A 13 13.18 -7.34 26.25
CA ILE A 13 14.56 -7.67 25.84
C ILE A 13 14.57 -8.74 24.75
N SER A 14 13.66 -9.72 24.82
CA SER A 14 13.60 -10.81 23.84
C SER A 14 13.06 -10.35 22.48
N ALA A 15 12.05 -9.49 22.46
CA ALA A 15 11.40 -9.05 21.22
C ALA A 15 11.87 -7.67 20.72
N GLY A 16 12.55 -6.87 21.56
CA GLY A 16 12.78 -5.45 21.28
C GLY A 16 13.46 -5.14 19.96
N ILE A 17 14.45 -5.94 19.53
CA ILE A 17 15.13 -5.72 18.25
C ILE A 17 14.21 -5.99 17.05
N ILE A 18 13.37 -7.02 17.15
CA ILE A 18 12.38 -7.37 16.11
C ILE A 18 11.31 -6.28 16.06
N LEU A 19 10.82 -5.84 17.22
CA LEU A 19 9.86 -4.73 17.32
C LEU A 19 10.42 -3.42 16.74
N LEU A 20 11.71 -3.16 16.94
CA LEU A 20 12.37 -2.01 16.32
C LEU A 20 12.39 -2.15 14.79
N ILE A 21 12.79 -3.31 14.26
CA ILE A 21 12.79 -3.57 12.81
C ILE A 21 11.38 -3.39 12.24
N LEU A 22 10.36 -4.02 12.84
CA LEU A 22 8.96 -3.94 12.38
C LEU A 22 8.43 -2.51 12.44
N SER A 23 8.72 -1.76 13.51
CA SER A 23 8.27 -0.38 13.67
C SER A 23 8.89 0.56 12.62
N VAL A 24 10.20 0.49 12.43
CA VAL A 24 10.91 1.35 11.47
C VAL A 24 10.52 0.98 10.04
N SER A 25 10.55 -0.30 9.69
CA SER A 25 10.15 -0.75 8.35
C SER A 25 8.69 -0.44 8.05
N GLY A 26 7.76 -0.70 8.98
CA GLY A 26 6.34 -0.41 8.81
C GLY A 26 6.07 1.07 8.54
N PHE A 27 6.71 1.97 9.30
CA PHE A 27 6.58 3.42 9.09
C PHE A 27 6.94 3.84 7.67
N PHE A 28 8.09 3.39 7.15
CA PHE A 28 8.52 3.73 5.80
C PHE A 28 7.67 3.06 4.71
N LEU A 29 7.23 1.81 4.93
CA LEU A 29 6.42 1.07 3.95
C LEU A 29 5.02 1.64 3.76
N ASP A 30 4.45 2.24 4.80
CA ASP A 30 3.17 2.95 4.74
C ASP A 30 3.27 4.26 3.91
N HIS A 31 4.50 4.76 3.67
CA HIS A 31 4.81 5.96 2.87
C HIS A 31 5.34 5.64 1.46
N ASP A 32 4.64 4.75 0.75
CA ASP A 32 4.99 4.22 -0.58
C ASP A 32 5.17 5.27 -1.70
N LYS A 33 4.87 6.54 -1.47
CA LYS A 33 5.07 7.65 -2.42
C LYS A 33 6.46 8.27 -2.35
N TRP A 34 7.18 8.10 -1.24
CA TRP A 34 8.47 8.73 -1.04
C TRP A 34 9.52 8.21 -2.03
N SER A 35 9.96 9.08 -2.93
CA SER A 35 10.86 8.71 -4.03
C SER A 35 12.18 8.11 -3.56
N PHE A 36 12.72 8.59 -2.44
CA PHE A 36 13.99 8.09 -1.91
C PHE A 36 13.95 6.60 -1.53
N LEU A 37 12.76 6.04 -1.25
CA LEU A 37 12.59 4.60 -1.00
C LEU A 37 12.96 3.76 -2.23
N TYR A 38 12.83 4.33 -3.43
CA TYR A 38 13.09 3.63 -4.69
C TYR A 38 14.39 4.06 -5.39
N THR A 39 14.94 5.23 -5.03
CA THR A 39 16.22 5.71 -5.59
C THR A 39 17.42 5.36 -4.72
N THR A 40 17.23 5.13 -3.42
CA THR A 40 18.29 4.60 -2.54
C THR A 40 18.41 3.10 -2.76
N THR A 41 19.59 2.62 -3.17
CA THR A 41 19.80 1.20 -3.50
C THR A 41 20.96 0.55 -2.74
N PHE A 42 20.89 -0.78 -2.63
CA PHE A 42 21.84 -1.61 -1.91
C PHE A 42 22.26 -2.80 -2.77
N SER A 43 23.57 -2.96 -3.00
CA SER A 43 24.14 -4.06 -3.80
C SER A 43 24.51 -5.29 -2.97
N SER A 44 24.91 -5.07 -1.72
CA SER A 44 25.39 -6.09 -0.79
C SER A 44 24.25 -6.67 0.04
N VAL A 45 23.42 -7.51 -0.60
CA VAL A 45 22.24 -8.13 0.01
C VAL A 45 22.10 -9.59 -0.39
N PRO A 46 21.35 -10.43 0.37
CA PRO A 46 21.09 -11.81 -0.01
C PRO A 46 20.50 -11.93 -1.43
N SER A 47 20.97 -12.88 -2.23
CA SER A 47 20.48 -13.05 -3.62
C SER A 47 19.00 -13.38 -3.69
N GLN A 48 18.47 -14.10 -2.69
CA GLN A 48 17.07 -14.51 -2.59
C GLN A 48 16.07 -13.35 -2.61
N ILE A 49 16.44 -12.17 -2.09
CA ILE A 49 15.52 -11.02 -2.04
C ILE A 49 15.52 -10.19 -3.33
N LYS A 50 16.48 -10.41 -4.24
CA LYS A 50 16.55 -9.67 -5.51
C LYS A 50 15.32 -9.91 -6.40
N SER A 51 14.67 -11.08 -6.30
CA SER A 51 13.44 -11.34 -7.05
C SER A 51 12.26 -10.46 -6.60
N SER A 52 12.28 -9.94 -5.38
CA SER A 52 11.23 -9.07 -4.84
C SER A 52 11.15 -7.73 -5.56
N GLU A 53 12.25 -7.26 -6.17
CA GLU A 53 12.28 -6.03 -6.99
C GLU A 53 11.30 -6.07 -8.16
N LYS A 54 10.97 -7.27 -8.68
CA LYS A 54 9.99 -7.40 -9.76
C LYS A 54 8.64 -6.82 -9.35
N ARG A 55 8.29 -6.88 -8.05
CA ARG A 55 7.04 -6.32 -7.49
C ARG A 55 6.91 -4.81 -7.66
N LEU A 56 7.98 -4.10 -8.04
CA LEU A 56 7.95 -2.66 -8.25
C LEU A 56 7.45 -2.24 -9.65
N PHE A 57 7.31 -3.17 -10.60
CA PHE A 57 6.84 -2.85 -11.95
C PHE A 57 5.32 -2.80 -12.04
N ASN A 58 4.77 -1.67 -12.49
CA ASN A 58 3.34 -1.39 -12.51
C ASN A 58 2.72 -1.39 -13.90
N ALA A 59 3.53 -1.27 -14.95
CA ALA A 59 3.02 -1.11 -16.31
C ALA A 59 3.92 -1.86 -17.30
N TYR A 60 3.31 -2.38 -18.35
CA TYR A 60 4.00 -3.12 -19.39
C TYR A 60 3.36 -2.84 -20.73
N TYR A 61 4.14 -2.28 -21.64
CA TYR A 61 3.72 -1.97 -22.99
C TYR A 61 4.61 -2.71 -24.00
N LYS A 62 3.98 -3.24 -25.04
CA LYS A 62 4.67 -3.85 -26.18
C LYS A 62 4.12 -3.20 -27.44
N ASP A 63 5.01 -2.72 -28.28
CA ASP A 63 4.64 -2.07 -29.53
C ASP A 63 3.95 -3.08 -30.48
N LYS A 64 2.88 -2.62 -31.12
CA LYS A 64 2.11 -3.43 -32.07
C LYS A 64 2.84 -3.58 -33.40
N GLU A 65 3.62 -2.57 -33.81
CA GLU A 65 4.34 -2.55 -35.08
C GLU A 65 5.72 -3.23 -34.96
N ASN A 66 6.32 -3.17 -33.77
CA ASN A 66 7.61 -3.80 -33.49
C ASN A 66 7.55 -4.67 -32.23
N ALA A 67 7.38 -5.98 -32.40
CA ALA A 67 7.31 -6.91 -31.27
C ALA A 67 8.63 -7.03 -30.46
N GLN A 68 9.75 -6.45 -30.92
CA GLN A 68 10.99 -6.35 -30.14
C GLN A 68 11.02 -5.10 -29.26
N HIS A 69 10.12 -4.16 -29.49
CA HIS A 69 10.03 -2.91 -28.76
C HIS A 69 9.10 -3.05 -27.55
N ILE A 70 9.68 -2.90 -26.36
CA ILE A 70 9.02 -3.13 -25.07
C ILE A 70 9.33 -1.97 -24.14
N LEU A 71 8.30 -1.43 -23.49
CA LEU A 71 8.45 -0.47 -22.41
C LEU A 71 7.92 -1.08 -21.11
N VAL A 72 8.64 -0.85 -20.03
CA VAL A 72 8.27 -1.29 -18.69
C VAL A 72 8.34 -0.10 -17.74
N GLY A 73 7.25 0.14 -17.02
CA GLY A 73 7.15 1.22 -16.04
C GLY A 73 7.00 0.66 -14.62
N GLY A 74 7.63 1.31 -13.66
CA GLY A 74 7.48 0.98 -12.24
C GLY A 74 7.96 2.09 -11.31
N TYR A 75 8.04 1.77 -10.03
CA TYR A 75 8.53 2.72 -9.01
C TYR A 75 10.00 3.11 -9.19
N ARG A 76 10.80 2.34 -9.95
CA ARG A 76 12.20 2.67 -10.25
C ARG A 76 12.39 3.52 -11.51
N GLY A 77 11.35 3.70 -12.33
CA GLY A 77 11.50 4.42 -13.59
C GLY A 77 10.71 3.86 -14.77
N LEU A 78 11.00 4.44 -15.93
CA LEU A 78 10.61 3.98 -17.25
C LEU A 78 11.80 3.36 -17.97
N PHE A 79 11.64 2.14 -18.47
CA PHE A 79 12.68 1.40 -19.16
C PHE A 79 12.20 0.95 -20.53
N GLU A 80 13.09 0.98 -21.52
CA GLU A 80 12.77 0.67 -22.92
C GLU A 80 13.75 -0.36 -23.48
N SER A 81 13.26 -1.27 -24.30
CA SER A 81 14.04 -2.29 -24.98
C SER A 81 13.65 -2.36 -26.45
N PHE A 82 14.63 -2.41 -27.35
CA PHE A 82 14.42 -2.61 -28.80
C PHE A 82 14.80 -4.02 -29.28
N ASN A 83 15.16 -4.92 -28.38
CA ASN A 83 15.66 -6.26 -28.70
C ASN A 83 14.89 -7.38 -27.99
N GLY A 84 13.60 -7.16 -27.76
CA GLY A 84 12.69 -8.14 -27.19
C GLY A 84 12.90 -8.36 -25.70
N GLY A 85 13.48 -7.37 -25.00
CA GLY A 85 13.71 -7.43 -23.56
C GLY A 85 15.01 -8.09 -23.15
N LYS A 86 15.95 -8.32 -24.08
CA LYS A 86 17.30 -8.80 -23.76
C LYS A 86 18.13 -7.74 -23.03
N LYS A 87 17.97 -6.47 -23.43
CA LYS A 87 18.57 -5.30 -22.76
C LYS A 87 17.53 -4.20 -22.62
N PHE A 88 17.55 -3.52 -21.49
CA PHE A 88 16.71 -2.36 -21.21
C PHE A 88 17.59 -1.13 -20.97
N SER A 89 17.22 -0.02 -21.60
CA SER A 89 17.78 1.30 -21.36
C SER A 89 16.85 2.06 -20.42
N ASN A 90 17.42 2.83 -19.49
CA ASN A 90 16.65 3.72 -18.62
C ASN A 90 16.28 4.99 -19.37
N ILE A 91 15.00 5.33 -19.39
CA ILE A 91 14.48 6.57 -20.01
C ILE A 91 14.27 7.65 -18.94
N SER A 92 13.84 7.27 -17.74
CA SER A 92 13.57 8.20 -16.65
C SER A 92 13.53 7.49 -15.31
N ASN A 93 14.02 8.14 -14.25
CA ASN A 93 13.89 7.68 -12.86
C ASN A 93 12.54 8.03 -12.23
N LEU A 94 11.62 8.64 -12.98
CA LEU A 94 10.30 9.00 -12.50
C LEU A 94 9.45 7.76 -12.26
N GLN A 95 8.73 7.70 -11.12
CA GLN A 95 7.87 6.54 -10.83
C GLN A 95 6.73 6.48 -11.84
N ILE A 96 6.56 5.34 -12.50
CA ILE A 96 5.51 5.09 -13.49
C ILE A 96 4.45 4.16 -12.90
N LEU A 97 3.20 4.61 -12.85
CA LEU A 97 2.07 3.88 -12.27
C LEU A 97 1.14 3.25 -13.31
N SER A 98 1.14 3.78 -14.55
CA SER A 98 0.47 3.18 -15.71
C SER A 98 1.02 3.73 -17.02
N ILE A 99 1.01 2.90 -18.08
CA ILE A 99 1.33 3.28 -19.46
C ILE A 99 0.07 3.09 -20.31
N ILE A 100 -0.40 4.15 -20.97
CA ILE A 100 -1.65 4.15 -21.73
C ILE A 100 -1.38 4.58 -23.17
N PRO A 101 -1.29 3.64 -24.13
CA PRO A 101 -1.21 3.97 -25.55
C PRO A 101 -2.46 4.66 -26.05
N ASP A 102 -2.22 5.67 -26.88
CA ASP A 102 -3.21 6.40 -27.66
C ASP A 102 -2.59 6.82 -29.00
N LYS A 103 -2.94 6.09 -30.06
CA LYS A 103 -2.32 6.20 -31.39
C LYS A 103 -0.79 6.00 -31.28
N SER A 104 0.01 6.97 -31.73
CA SER A 104 1.48 6.95 -31.72
C SER A 104 2.11 7.54 -30.45
N ILE A 105 1.30 7.90 -29.44
CA ILE A 105 1.76 8.50 -28.20
C ILE A 105 1.34 7.62 -27.03
N LEU A 106 2.21 7.50 -26.03
CA LEU A 106 1.90 6.89 -24.75
C LEU A 106 1.68 7.99 -23.72
N TYR A 107 0.57 7.91 -22.97
CA TYR A 107 0.36 8.72 -21.78
C TYR A 107 0.75 7.94 -20.53
N LEU A 108 1.46 8.61 -19.62
CA LEU A 108 2.01 8.02 -18.40
C LEU A 108 1.37 8.68 -17.19
N ALA A 109 0.86 7.86 -16.27
CA ALA A 109 0.55 8.30 -14.91
C ALA A 109 1.81 8.16 -14.06
N THR A 110 2.22 9.24 -13.41
CA THR A 110 3.52 9.29 -12.73
C THR A 110 3.42 9.90 -11.34
N SER A 111 4.53 9.86 -10.59
CA SER A 111 4.64 10.55 -9.30
C SER A 111 4.76 12.08 -9.39
N ASP A 112 4.83 12.67 -10.59
CA ASP A 112 5.05 14.10 -10.82
C ASP A 112 4.23 14.63 -12.03
N GLY A 113 2.97 14.18 -12.12
CA GLY A 113 2.01 14.60 -13.14
C GLY A 113 1.81 13.59 -14.27
N ILE A 114 1.22 14.09 -15.36
CA ILE A 114 0.98 13.31 -16.57
C ILE A 114 2.09 13.63 -17.58
N TYR A 115 2.68 12.58 -18.15
CA TYR A 115 3.67 12.69 -19.21
C TYR A 115 3.17 12.05 -20.49
N SER A 116 3.66 12.54 -21.63
CA SER A 116 3.57 11.87 -22.92
C SER A 116 4.93 11.36 -23.35
N TYR A 117 4.94 10.23 -24.04
CA TYR A 117 6.13 9.63 -24.61
C TYR A 117 5.86 9.17 -26.04
N ASN A 118 6.71 9.57 -26.97
CA ASN A 118 6.62 9.23 -28.40
C ASN A 118 7.85 8.41 -28.87
N PHE A 119 8.47 7.66 -27.96
CA PHE A 119 9.68 6.86 -28.19
C PHE A 119 10.95 7.67 -28.52
N LYS A 120 10.87 8.99 -28.43
CA LYS A 120 12.03 9.90 -28.58
C LYS A 120 12.12 10.89 -27.43
N HIS A 121 11.01 11.50 -27.08
CA HIS A 121 10.93 12.54 -26.06
C HIS A 121 9.88 12.21 -25.04
N LEU A 122 10.29 12.27 -23.77
CA LEU A 122 9.40 12.25 -22.62
C LEU A 122 9.09 13.70 -22.24
N LYS A 123 7.82 14.10 -22.37
CA LYS A 123 7.38 15.48 -22.12
C LYS A 123 6.25 15.50 -21.09
N ARG A 124 6.36 16.39 -20.11
CA ARG A 124 5.26 16.66 -19.18
C ARG A 124 4.12 17.36 -19.90
N VAL A 125 2.89 16.90 -19.71
CA VAL A 125 1.71 17.45 -20.38
C VAL A 125 0.74 18.14 -19.43
N ALA A 126 0.62 17.68 -18.18
CA ALA A 126 -0.31 18.28 -17.20
C ALA A 126 0.04 17.89 -15.75
N LEU A 127 -0.55 18.61 -14.79
CA LEU A 127 -0.56 18.28 -13.36
C LEU A 127 0.84 18.16 -12.73
N GLN A 128 1.73 19.12 -12.99
CA GLN A 128 3.06 19.16 -12.38
C GLN A 128 2.98 19.13 -10.85
N GLY A 129 3.84 18.32 -10.22
CA GLY A 129 3.91 18.16 -8.76
C GLY A 129 2.87 17.18 -8.19
N GLU A 130 1.92 16.70 -9.00
CA GLU A 130 0.83 15.87 -8.53
C GLU A 130 1.10 14.36 -8.69
N TYR A 131 0.67 13.57 -7.71
CA TYR A 131 0.81 12.11 -7.74
C TYR A 131 -0.39 11.45 -8.44
N ILE A 132 -0.21 10.99 -9.68
CA ILE A 132 -1.29 10.47 -10.53
C ILE A 132 -1.48 8.98 -10.30
N THR A 133 -2.42 8.60 -9.43
CA THR A 133 -2.61 7.20 -9.02
C THR A 133 -3.25 6.34 -10.13
N ALA A 134 -4.13 6.92 -10.93
CA ALA A 134 -4.76 6.26 -12.06
C ALA A 134 -5.03 7.27 -13.18
N LEU A 135 -5.06 6.78 -14.41
CA LEU A 135 -5.30 7.58 -15.61
C LEU A 135 -6.15 6.78 -16.60
N SER A 136 -7.05 7.49 -17.28
CA SER A 136 -7.82 6.98 -18.41
C SER A 136 -7.69 7.95 -19.58
N VAL A 137 -7.52 7.41 -20.78
CA VAL A 137 -7.37 8.20 -22.02
C VAL A 137 -8.53 7.89 -22.93
N SER A 138 -9.26 8.94 -23.34
CA SER A 138 -10.32 8.87 -24.34
C SER A 138 -9.93 9.70 -25.57
N LYS A 139 -10.79 9.71 -26.60
CA LYS A 139 -10.52 10.46 -27.84
C LYS A 139 -10.27 11.96 -27.60
N LYS A 140 -11.03 12.58 -26.68
CA LYS A 140 -11.02 14.03 -26.43
C LYS A 140 -10.46 14.43 -25.06
N GLN A 141 -10.43 13.52 -24.10
CA GLN A 141 -10.14 13.86 -22.70
C GLN A 141 -9.22 12.85 -22.04
N LEU A 142 -8.38 13.35 -21.13
CA LEU A 142 -7.70 12.57 -20.12
C LEU A 142 -8.49 12.67 -18.82
N VAL A 143 -8.65 11.56 -18.11
CA VAL A 143 -9.27 11.55 -16.77
C VAL A 143 -8.26 10.95 -15.80
N ALA A 144 -7.79 11.75 -14.85
CA ALA A 144 -6.77 11.39 -13.88
C ALA A 144 -7.36 11.33 -12.47
N VAL A 145 -6.79 10.44 -11.65
CA VAL A 145 -7.04 10.37 -10.21
C VAL A 145 -5.79 10.85 -9.49
N LEU A 146 -5.91 11.97 -8.78
CA LEU A 146 -4.89 12.54 -7.91
C LEU A 146 -4.97 11.87 -6.55
N ASP A 147 -3.89 11.22 -6.16
CA ASP A 147 -3.71 10.65 -4.82
C ASP A 147 -4.91 9.88 -4.23
N LYS A 148 -5.62 9.11 -5.07
CA LYS A 148 -6.85 8.38 -4.70
C LYS A 148 -8.02 9.23 -4.19
N GLU A 149 -7.95 10.56 -4.31
CA GLU A 149 -8.90 11.49 -3.71
C GLU A 149 -9.69 12.30 -4.72
N LYS A 150 -8.99 12.94 -5.65
CA LYS A 150 -9.61 13.87 -6.60
C LYS A 150 -9.61 13.28 -8.00
N LEU A 151 -10.67 13.58 -8.73
CA LEU A 151 -10.80 13.27 -10.13
C LEU A 151 -10.63 14.56 -10.95
N VAL A 152 -9.73 14.52 -11.92
CA VAL A 152 -9.46 15.65 -12.82
C VAL A 152 -9.68 15.25 -14.25
N THR A 153 -10.42 16.06 -15.00
CA THR A 153 -10.66 15.89 -16.43
C THR A 153 -9.93 16.96 -17.21
N ILE A 154 -9.12 16.57 -18.18
CA ILE A 154 -8.28 17.46 -18.99
C ILE A 154 -8.68 17.30 -20.46
N ASP A 155 -8.87 18.42 -21.17
CA ASP A 155 -9.07 18.40 -22.61
C ASP A 155 -7.74 18.09 -23.31
N LYS A 156 -7.74 17.10 -24.20
CA LYS A 156 -6.51 16.58 -24.81
C LYS A 156 -5.94 17.53 -25.88
N ASN A 157 -6.76 18.43 -26.44
CA ASN A 157 -6.33 19.33 -27.52
C ASN A 157 -5.53 20.51 -26.98
N ASN A 158 -5.96 21.09 -25.86
CA ASN A 158 -5.30 22.27 -25.25
C ASN A 158 -4.60 21.97 -23.92
N LEU A 159 -4.74 20.75 -23.39
CA LEU A 159 -4.18 20.28 -22.11
C LEU A 159 -4.65 21.09 -20.89
N GLN A 160 -5.78 21.78 -20.99
CA GLN A 160 -6.38 22.53 -19.88
C GLN A 160 -7.31 21.65 -19.04
N ILE A 161 -7.33 21.93 -17.74
CA ILE A 161 -8.25 21.29 -16.80
C ILE A 161 -9.67 21.79 -17.10
N SER A 162 -10.55 20.87 -17.44
CA SER A 162 -11.97 21.13 -17.69
C SER A 162 -12.84 20.93 -16.46
N ASN A 163 -12.43 20.04 -15.54
CA ASN A 163 -13.15 19.78 -14.30
C ASN A 163 -12.18 19.20 -13.25
N GLU A 164 -12.35 19.62 -12.00
CA GLU A 164 -11.72 19.02 -10.82
C GLU A 164 -12.80 18.78 -9.77
N THR A 165 -12.88 17.57 -9.24
CA THR A 165 -13.89 17.21 -8.25
C THR A 165 -13.43 16.15 -7.28
N ILE A 166 -14.01 16.16 -6.08
CA ILE A 166 -13.91 15.08 -5.11
C ILE A 166 -15.14 14.21 -5.28
N VAL A 167 -14.92 12.90 -5.46
CA VAL A 167 -16.02 11.95 -5.58
C VAL A 167 -16.78 11.89 -4.24
N LYS A 168 -18.08 12.17 -4.29
CA LYS A 168 -18.98 12.00 -3.15
C LYS A 168 -20.01 10.93 -3.49
N ILE A 169 -19.92 9.80 -2.81
CA ILE A 169 -20.92 8.73 -2.86
C ILE A 169 -21.77 8.87 -1.58
N THR A 170 -23.10 8.76 -1.72
CA THR A 170 -24.00 8.84 -0.57
C THR A 170 -23.77 7.67 0.37
N LYS A 171 -23.95 7.87 1.68
CA LYS A 171 -23.76 6.81 2.70
C LYS A 171 -24.65 5.61 2.42
N GLU A 172 -25.85 5.85 1.92
CA GLU A 172 -26.83 4.83 1.54
C GLU A 172 -26.31 3.90 0.44
N ALA A 173 -25.48 4.42 -0.47
CA ALA A 173 -24.84 3.67 -1.54
C ALA A 173 -23.54 2.96 -1.11
N LEU A 174 -23.15 3.08 0.16
CA LEU A 174 -21.92 2.52 0.76
C LEU A 174 -22.20 1.48 1.84
N LYS A 175 -23.40 0.89 1.92
CA LYS A 175 -23.82 -0.06 2.97
C LYS A 175 -23.46 -1.52 2.70
N GLU A 176 -22.31 -1.78 2.10
CA GLU A 176 -21.90 -3.13 1.73
C GLU A 176 -21.03 -3.77 2.82
N ASP A 177 -21.27 -5.05 3.08
CA ASP A 177 -20.39 -5.84 3.94
C ASP A 177 -19.04 -6.07 3.26
N ILE A 178 -17.98 -6.17 4.06
CA ILE A 178 -16.64 -6.49 3.55
C ILE A 178 -16.17 -7.83 4.11
N LYS A 179 -15.25 -8.48 3.39
CA LYS A 179 -14.58 -9.68 3.91
C LYS A 179 -13.61 -9.32 5.03
N LEU A 180 -13.44 -10.21 6.00
CA LEU A 180 -12.42 -10.07 7.05
C LEU A 180 -11.02 -9.86 6.45
N SER A 181 -10.70 -10.55 5.36
CA SER A 181 -9.43 -10.38 4.63
C SER A 181 -9.17 -8.93 4.18
N ARG A 182 -10.23 -8.18 3.86
CA ARG A 182 -10.12 -6.77 3.48
C ARG A 182 -9.95 -5.89 4.72
N LEU A 183 -10.76 -6.12 5.75
CA LEU A 183 -10.68 -5.35 7.00
C LEU A 183 -9.28 -5.45 7.63
N VAL A 184 -8.72 -6.66 7.72
CA VAL A 184 -7.37 -6.90 8.28
C VAL A 184 -6.32 -6.09 7.52
N ARG A 185 -6.34 -6.13 6.18
CA ARG A 185 -5.40 -5.37 5.34
C ARG A 185 -5.58 -3.86 5.50
N ASP A 186 -6.83 -3.38 5.51
CA ASP A 186 -7.12 -1.96 5.66
C ASP A 186 -6.65 -1.43 7.01
N LEU A 187 -6.88 -2.18 8.09
CA LEU A 187 -6.39 -1.83 9.42
C LEU A 187 -4.87 -1.86 9.50
N HIS A 188 -4.22 -2.89 8.95
CA HIS A 188 -2.77 -3.02 9.02
C HIS A 188 -2.05 -1.91 8.26
N TYR A 189 -2.51 -1.55 7.06
CA TYR A 189 -1.88 -0.54 6.19
C TYR A 189 -2.35 0.89 6.46
N GLY A 190 -2.96 1.17 7.61
CA GLY A 190 -3.33 2.54 7.98
C GLY A 190 -4.42 3.13 7.08
N ARG A 191 -5.40 2.32 6.64
CA ARG A 191 -6.49 2.70 5.71
C ARG A 191 -7.89 2.24 6.18
N GLY A 192 -8.00 1.79 7.43
CA GLY A 192 -9.15 1.03 7.92
C GLY A 192 -10.00 1.71 8.98
N LEU A 193 -9.62 2.88 9.53
CA LEU A 193 -10.36 3.53 10.62
C LEU A 193 -11.10 4.79 10.16
N PHE A 194 -10.35 5.80 9.70
CA PHE A 194 -10.80 7.15 9.34
C PHE A 194 -10.22 7.61 8.00
N ASP A 195 -10.95 8.49 7.31
CA ASP A 195 -10.55 9.14 6.04
C ASP A 195 -9.49 10.25 6.22
N GLY A 196 -9.03 10.83 5.11
CA GLY A 196 -8.20 12.04 5.09
C GLY A 196 -6.81 11.85 5.67
N GLY A 197 -6.23 10.65 5.52
CA GLY A 197 -4.91 10.32 6.05
C GLY A 197 -4.87 10.05 7.56
N ILE A 198 -5.97 10.21 8.30
CA ILE A 198 -5.98 10.01 9.78
C ILE A 198 -5.63 8.58 10.16
N SER A 199 -6.11 7.58 9.41
CA SER A 199 -5.73 6.17 9.66
C SER A 199 -4.22 5.95 9.57
N LEU A 200 -3.57 6.59 8.60
CA LEU A 200 -2.12 6.51 8.40
C LEU A 200 -1.38 7.19 9.57
N LEU A 201 -1.83 8.38 9.98
CA LEU A 201 -1.25 9.08 11.14
C LEU A 201 -1.34 8.28 12.44
N ILE A 202 -2.41 7.51 12.64
CA ILE A 202 -2.56 6.61 13.79
C ILE A 202 -1.52 5.47 13.75
N ASN A 203 -1.30 4.90 12.56
CA ASN A 203 -0.25 3.90 12.34
C ASN A 203 1.14 4.49 12.60
N ASP A 204 1.44 5.67 12.05
CA ASP A 204 2.71 6.37 12.21
C ASP A 204 3.01 6.66 13.67
N TYR A 205 2.01 7.14 14.40
CA TYR A 205 2.10 7.35 15.83
C TYR A 205 2.47 6.05 16.56
N GLY A 206 1.79 4.94 16.24
CA GLY A 206 2.09 3.63 16.79
C GLY A 206 3.54 3.22 16.50
N ALA A 207 3.97 3.31 15.24
CA ALA A 207 5.30 2.93 14.79
C ALA A 207 6.41 3.75 15.48
N LEU A 208 6.28 5.09 15.51
CA LEU A 208 7.26 5.98 16.14
C LEU A 208 7.36 5.74 17.66
N VAL A 209 6.22 5.55 18.33
CA VAL A 209 6.21 5.24 19.76
C VAL A 209 6.84 3.87 20.01
N LEU A 210 6.55 2.85 19.19
CA LEU A 210 7.16 1.53 19.34
C LEU A 210 8.67 1.54 19.11
N ALA A 211 9.15 2.29 18.12
CA ALA A 211 10.58 2.48 17.89
C ALA A 211 11.26 3.12 19.11
N PHE A 212 10.65 4.19 19.64
CA PHE A 212 11.11 4.83 20.86
C PHE A 212 11.10 3.88 22.07
N LEU A 213 10.03 3.12 22.28
CA LEU A 213 9.90 2.18 23.40
C LEU A 213 10.93 1.05 23.31
N SER A 214 11.19 0.54 22.11
CA SER A 214 12.18 -0.52 21.87
C SER A 214 13.60 -0.03 22.18
N LEU A 215 13.98 1.14 21.64
CA LEU A 215 15.29 1.75 21.89
C LEU A 215 15.49 2.13 23.36
N SER A 216 14.53 2.87 23.93
CA SER A 216 14.61 3.30 25.32
C SER A 216 14.58 2.12 26.30
N GLY A 217 13.87 1.04 25.98
CA GLY A 217 13.86 -0.20 26.77
C GLY A 217 15.26 -0.83 26.88
N TYR A 218 15.96 -1.00 25.76
CA TYR A 218 17.35 -1.50 25.78
C TYR A 218 18.31 -0.56 26.48
N MET A 219 18.20 0.75 26.24
CA MET A 219 19.04 1.75 26.91
C MET A 219 18.84 1.73 28.43
N ILE A 220 17.59 1.66 28.92
CA ILE A 220 17.29 1.53 30.35
C ILE A 220 17.94 0.27 30.91
N TRP A 221 17.76 -0.88 30.25
CA TRP A 221 18.34 -2.14 30.69
C TRP A 221 19.86 -2.07 30.80
N PHE A 222 20.52 -1.53 29.77
CA PHE A 222 21.96 -1.39 29.70
C PHE A 222 22.52 -0.46 30.78
N LEU A 223 21.90 0.71 30.98
CA LEU A 223 22.34 1.69 31.98
C LEU A 223 22.17 1.16 33.41
N ILE A 224 21.06 0.46 33.69
CA ILE A 224 20.85 -0.20 34.99
C ILE A 224 21.90 -1.28 35.22
N LYS A 225 22.20 -2.11 34.21
CA LYS A 225 23.21 -3.18 34.31
C LYS A 225 24.60 -2.62 34.58
N ARG A 226 24.96 -1.50 33.95
CA ARG A 226 26.25 -0.82 34.17
C ARG A 226 26.35 -0.10 35.51
N LYS A 227 25.23 0.18 36.20
CA LYS A 227 25.15 0.98 37.44
C LYS A 227 25.78 2.39 37.36
N LYS A 228 26.17 2.86 36.17
CA LYS A 228 27.01 4.05 36.00
C LYS A 228 26.26 5.39 35.88
N TYR A 229 24.93 5.40 35.71
CA TYR A 229 24.16 6.66 35.55
C TYR A 229 22.73 6.56 36.11
N PRO A 230 22.53 6.57 37.44
CA PRO A 230 21.22 6.36 38.05
C PRO A 230 20.22 7.50 37.74
N GLN A 231 20.69 8.74 37.65
CA GLN A 231 19.83 9.90 37.34
C GLN A 231 19.28 9.82 35.91
N ILE A 232 20.15 9.54 34.93
CA ILE A 232 19.77 9.36 33.52
C ILE A 232 18.79 8.19 33.38
N SER A 233 19.07 7.06 34.04
CA SER A 233 18.20 5.89 34.05
C SER A 233 16.79 6.23 34.58
N ARG A 234 16.69 6.99 35.67
CA ARG A 234 15.40 7.43 36.22
C ARG A 234 14.64 8.36 35.27
N LYS A 235 15.34 9.29 34.61
CA LYS A 235 14.74 10.19 33.61
C LYS A 235 14.20 9.39 32.43
N LEU A 236 14.99 8.45 31.91
CA LEU A 236 14.59 7.61 30.77
C LEU A 236 13.42 6.67 31.12
N ILE A 237 13.36 6.13 32.35
CA ILE A 237 12.19 5.35 32.80
C ILE A 237 10.92 6.22 32.85
N LYS A 238 11.03 7.50 33.25
CA LYS A 238 9.87 8.41 33.26
C LYS A 238 9.39 8.70 31.84
N THR A 239 10.30 8.93 30.89
CA THR A 239 9.93 9.17 29.49
C THR A 239 9.44 7.90 28.80
N HIS A 240 9.97 6.73 29.11
CA HIS A 240 9.50 5.44 28.58
C HIS A 240 8.09 5.09 29.09
N ALA A 241 7.82 5.29 30.39
CA ALA A 241 6.54 4.97 31.02
C ALA A 241 5.63 6.20 31.14
N ASN A 242 5.25 6.78 29.99
CA ASN A 242 4.45 8.00 29.88
C ASN A 242 3.03 7.73 29.34
N ILE A 243 2.17 8.75 29.31
CA ILE A 243 0.78 8.63 28.82
C ILE A 243 0.68 8.36 27.32
N PHE A 244 1.60 8.89 26.50
CA PHE A 244 1.66 8.63 25.06
C PHE A 244 1.92 7.15 24.77
N ALA A 245 2.79 6.49 25.55
CA ALA A 245 3.00 5.05 25.45
C ALA A 245 1.72 4.24 25.75
N ILE A 246 0.86 4.74 26.64
CA ILE A 246 -0.43 4.12 26.95
C ILE A 246 -1.43 4.32 25.80
N ILE A 247 -1.51 5.53 25.23
CA ILE A 247 -2.40 5.82 24.11
C ILE A 247 -2.01 4.98 22.88
N ALA A 248 -0.71 4.76 22.64
CA ALA A 248 -0.21 3.95 21.54
C ALA A 248 -0.63 2.47 21.62
N ILE A 249 -1.14 1.98 22.75
CA ILE A 249 -1.57 0.58 22.86
C ILE A 249 -2.67 0.23 21.86
N ILE A 250 -3.58 1.18 21.57
CA ILE A 250 -4.68 0.94 20.63
C ILE A 250 -4.15 0.62 19.22
N PRO A 251 -3.38 1.49 18.55
CA PRO A 251 -2.81 1.16 17.24
C PRO A 251 -1.88 -0.04 17.29
N LEU A 252 -1.05 -0.17 18.34
CA LEU A 252 -0.13 -1.31 18.47
C LEU A 252 -0.84 -2.65 18.61
N PHE A 253 -1.98 -2.68 19.30
CA PHE A 253 -2.81 -3.87 19.39
C PHE A 253 -3.40 -4.24 18.02
N ILE A 254 -3.93 -3.25 17.29
CA ILE A 254 -4.45 -3.45 15.93
C ILE A 254 -3.35 -4.00 15.02
N LEU A 255 -2.17 -3.38 15.00
CA LEU A 255 -1.05 -3.82 14.17
C LEU A 255 -0.55 -5.21 14.55
N SER A 256 -0.47 -5.53 15.85
CA SER A 256 -0.04 -6.86 16.33
C SER A 256 -1.02 -7.95 15.88
N VAL A 257 -2.32 -7.74 16.09
CA VAL A 257 -3.34 -8.74 15.72
C VAL A 257 -3.40 -8.89 14.21
N THR A 258 -3.47 -7.78 13.46
CA THR A 258 -3.55 -7.84 12.00
C THR A 258 -2.29 -8.40 11.36
N GLY A 259 -1.10 -8.14 11.94
CA GLY A 259 0.18 -8.70 11.49
C GLY A 259 0.17 -10.23 11.48
N ILE A 260 -0.26 -10.85 12.60
CA ILE A 260 -0.39 -12.31 12.70
C ILE A 260 -1.29 -12.87 11.58
N PHE A 261 -2.43 -12.21 11.30
CA PHE A 261 -3.31 -12.64 10.22
C PHE A 261 -2.68 -12.51 8.82
N LEU A 262 -1.82 -11.51 8.61
CA LEU A 262 -1.15 -11.29 7.33
C LEU A 262 0.01 -12.27 7.11
N ASP A 263 0.79 -12.54 8.15
CA ASP A 263 1.89 -13.53 8.11
C ASP A 263 1.35 -14.93 7.74
N HIS A 264 0.14 -15.26 8.19
CA HIS A 264 -0.55 -16.53 7.89
C HIS A 264 -1.64 -16.41 6.83
N SER A 265 -1.57 -15.39 5.97
CA SER A 265 -2.67 -15.07 5.05
C SER A 265 -3.02 -16.19 4.07
N SER A 266 -2.07 -17.06 3.70
CA SER A 266 -2.30 -18.24 2.87
C SER A 266 -3.11 -19.32 3.60
N GLY A 267 -2.70 -19.67 4.83
CA GLY A 267 -3.38 -20.66 5.67
C GLY A 267 -4.75 -20.19 6.15
N LEU A 268 -4.89 -18.90 6.44
CA LEU A 268 -6.13 -18.28 6.90
C LEU A 268 -7.02 -17.77 5.75
N ALA A 269 -6.61 -17.90 4.49
CA ALA A 269 -7.31 -17.34 3.34
C ALA A 269 -8.78 -17.80 3.28
N LYS A 270 -9.04 -19.10 3.47
CA LYS A 270 -10.40 -19.65 3.41
C LYS A 270 -11.29 -19.01 4.47
N PHE A 271 -10.83 -18.96 5.72
CA PHE A 271 -11.53 -18.35 6.84
C PHE A 271 -11.76 -16.85 6.62
N MET A 272 -10.71 -16.09 6.32
CA MET A 272 -10.82 -14.64 6.15
C MET A 272 -11.70 -14.25 4.96
N ASN A 273 -11.82 -15.10 3.95
CA ASN A 273 -12.68 -14.87 2.78
C ASN A 273 -14.12 -15.35 2.97
N SER A 274 -14.39 -16.27 3.90
CA SER A 274 -15.74 -16.71 4.24
C SER A 274 -16.42 -15.80 5.25
N VAL A 275 -15.66 -15.16 6.15
CA VAL A 275 -16.21 -14.23 7.14
C VAL A 275 -16.51 -12.87 6.50
N LYS A 276 -17.77 -12.46 6.59
CA LYS A 276 -18.24 -11.12 6.24
C LYS A 276 -18.41 -10.29 7.49
N ILE A 277 -17.92 -9.06 7.47
CA ILE A 277 -18.07 -8.08 8.53
C ILE A 277 -19.23 -7.17 8.16
N PRO A 278 -20.31 -7.13 8.97
CA PRO A 278 -21.46 -6.29 8.70
C PRO A 278 -21.08 -4.82 8.63
N HIS A 279 -21.62 -4.10 7.64
CA HIS A 279 -21.35 -2.67 7.47
C HIS A 279 -21.62 -1.84 8.74
N SER A 280 -22.64 -2.21 9.52
CA SER A 280 -22.98 -1.54 10.79
C SER A 280 -21.89 -1.56 11.85
N THR A 281 -20.92 -2.47 11.74
CA THR A 281 -19.78 -2.60 12.66
C THR A 281 -18.49 -2.00 12.10
N LEU A 282 -18.53 -1.56 10.84
CA LEU A 282 -17.33 -1.07 10.16
C LEU A 282 -16.95 0.34 10.63
N PRO A 283 -15.64 0.65 10.69
CA PRO A 283 -15.18 1.98 11.04
C PRO A 283 -15.67 3.09 10.09
N PRO A 284 -15.61 4.36 10.51
CA PRO A 284 -16.16 5.48 9.73
C PRO A 284 -15.68 5.61 8.29
N ILE A 285 -14.44 5.20 7.95
CA ILE A 285 -13.91 5.26 6.58
C ILE A 285 -14.80 4.54 5.55
N TYR A 286 -15.51 3.50 5.97
CA TYR A 286 -16.39 2.70 5.13
C TYR A 286 -17.67 3.44 4.70
N ASN A 287 -17.91 4.65 5.24
CA ASN A 287 -19.06 5.51 4.93
C ASN A 287 -18.76 6.70 3.99
N SER A 288 -17.51 6.90 3.55
CA SER A 288 -17.15 8.12 2.81
C SER A 288 -16.24 7.87 1.61
N LEU A 289 -15.33 6.87 1.66
CA LEU A 289 -14.46 6.45 0.55
C LEU A 289 -13.77 7.59 -0.22
N ARG A 290 -13.60 8.75 0.41
CA ARG A 290 -13.08 9.97 -0.25
C ARG A 290 -11.65 9.79 -0.72
N SER A 291 -10.85 9.00 0.01
CA SER A 291 -9.44 8.72 -0.30
C SER A 291 -9.24 7.27 -0.76
N ASP A 292 -10.21 6.70 -1.49
CA ASP A 292 -10.23 5.28 -1.87
C ASP A 292 -10.51 5.05 -3.37
N ILE A 293 -10.11 5.99 -4.24
CA ILE A 293 -10.22 5.83 -5.69
C ILE A 293 -8.96 5.14 -6.23
N TRP A 294 -9.04 3.84 -6.48
CA TRP A 294 -7.91 3.03 -6.93
C TRP A 294 -7.70 3.03 -8.44
N SER A 295 -8.78 3.21 -9.20
CA SER A 295 -8.73 3.14 -10.66
C SER A 295 -9.82 4.01 -11.30
N VAL A 296 -9.60 4.38 -12.57
CA VAL A 296 -10.52 5.21 -13.35
C VAL A 296 -10.63 4.69 -14.77
N ASP A 297 -11.82 4.81 -15.35
CA ASP A 297 -12.11 4.58 -16.76
C ASP A 297 -13.08 5.65 -17.27
N PHE A 298 -12.91 6.06 -18.52
CA PHE A 298 -13.82 6.95 -19.22
C PHE A 298 -13.95 6.54 -20.68
N ASP A 299 -15.16 6.17 -21.09
CA ASP A 299 -15.44 5.71 -22.46
C ASP A 299 -15.85 6.84 -23.42
N GLY A 300 -15.76 8.10 -22.98
CA GLY A 300 -16.22 9.27 -23.73
C GLY A 300 -17.63 9.73 -23.35
N LYS A 301 -18.39 8.91 -22.60
CA LYS A 301 -19.74 9.23 -22.12
C LYS A 301 -19.91 8.99 -20.62
N THR A 302 -19.34 7.90 -20.12
CA THR A 302 -19.52 7.41 -18.76
C THR A 302 -18.19 7.37 -18.05
N TYR A 303 -18.11 8.07 -16.92
CA TYR A 303 -17.02 7.97 -15.97
C TYR A 303 -17.25 6.75 -15.08
N ARG A 304 -16.19 5.99 -14.85
CA ARG A 304 -16.16 4.88 -13.91
C ARG A 304 -14.99 5.07 -12.97
N ILE A 305 -15.24 4.86 -11.69
CA ILE A 305 -14.20 4.83 -10.65
C ILE A 305 -14.24 3.48 -9.94
N GLY A 306 -13.07 3.01 -9.55
CA GLY A 306 -12.92 1.79 -8.76
C GLY A 306 -12.52 2.09 -7.33
N ASN A 307 -13.20 1.47 -6.37
CA ASN A 307 -12.88 1.57 -4.94
C ASN A 307 -12.98 0.19 -4.25
N ARG A 308 -12.89 0.14 -2.91
CA ARG A 308 -12.97 -1.11 -2.13
C ARG A 308 -14.27 -1.89 -2.28
N TYR A 309 -15.39 -1.21 -2.54
CA TYR A 309 -16.69 -1.87 -2.71
C TYR A 309 -16.93 -2.33 -4.13
N GLY A 310 -16.43 -1.61 -5.14
CA GLY A 310 -16.84 -1.87 -6.51
C GLY A 310 -16.42 -0.83 -7.52
N ILE A 311 -17.17 -0.84 -8.62
CA ILE A 311 -17.12 0.16 -9.68
C ILE A 311 -18.37 1.02 -9.52
N TYR A 312 -18.16 2.33 -9.44
CA TYR A 312 -19.24 3.31 -9.48
C TYR A 312 -19.17 4.06 -10.79
N LYS A 313 -20.32 4.31 -11.41
CA LYS A 313 -20.43 5.07 -12.65
C LYS A 313 -21.14 6.40 -12.46
N SER A 314 -20.78 7.36 -13.30
CA SER A 314 -21.42 8.67 -13.41
C SER A 314 -21.36 9.18 -14.85
N THR A 315 -22.36 9.95 -15.26
CA THR A 315 -22.36 10.69 -16.54
C THR A 315 -22.10 12.18 -16.34
N ASN A 316 -22.15 12.67 -15.09
CA ASN A 316 -22.08 14.10 -14.77
C ASN A 316 -21.10 14.42 -13.64
N LEU A 317 -20.35 13.43 -13.16
CA LEU A 317 -19.40 13.50 -12.04
C LEU A 317 -20.00 13.83 -10.66
N LYS A 318 -21.31 14.08 -10.59
CA LYS A 318 -22.03 14.43 -9.36
C LYS A 318 -22.74 13.23 -8.76
N ASN A 319 -23.45 12.49 -9.60
CA ASN A 319 -24.28 11.36 -9.18
C ASN A 319 -23.55 10.05 -9.51
N TRP A 320 -23.23 9.28 -8.49
CA TRP A 320 -22.51 8.01 -8.59
C TRP A 320 -23.43 6.85 -8.24
N ARG A 321 -23.44 5.82 -9.09
CA ARG A 321 -24.23 4.60 -8.87
C ARG A 321 -23.34 3.37 -8.98
N LEU A 322 -23.54 2.42 -8.08
CA LEU A 322 -22.84 1.14 -8.12
C LEU A 322 -23.19 0.42 -9.43
N GLU A 323 -22.16 0.01 -10.17
CA GLU A 323 -22.30 -0.72 -11.44
C GLU A 323 -21.88 -2.19 -11.29
N ASN A 324 -20.84 -2.46 -10.50
CA ASN A 324 -20.37 -3.82 -10.25
C ASN A 324 -19.66 -3.94 -8.90
N ARG A 325 -19.88 -5.04 -8.17
CA ARG A 325 -19.33 -5.27 -6.82
C ARG A 325 -17.97 -5.95 -6.82
N GLY A 326 -17.15 -5.65 -5.81
CA GLY A 326 -15.81 -6.19 -5.59
C GLY A 326 -14.73 -5.19 -5.97
N LEU A 327 -13.68 -5.08 -5.15
CA LEU A 327 -12.63 -4.06 -5.29
C LEU A 327 -12.05 -3.99 -6.71
N ALA A 328 -12.10 -2.80 -7.32
CA ALA A 328 -11.53 -2.51 -8.63
C ALA A 328 -10.14 -1.87 -8.51
N TYR A 329 -9.09 -2.70 -8.50
CA TYR A 329 -7.71 -2.26 -8.29
C TYR A 329 -7.14 -1.53 -9.50
N LYS A 330 -7.32 -2.09 -10.70
CA LYS A 330 -6.94 -1.48 -11.98
C LYS A 330 -8.08 -1.61 -12.97
N MET A 331 -8.27 -0.57 -13.79
CA MET A 331 -9.21 -0.53 -14.90
C MET A 331 -8.44 -0.15 -16.15
N ILE A 332 -8.48 -1.02 -17.17
CA ILE A 332 -7.68 -0.88 -18.38
C ILE A 332 -8.59 -1.09 -19.58
N ARG A 333 -8.76 -0.05 -20.40
CA ARG A 333 -9.55 -0.12 -21.63
C ARG A 333 -8.66 -0.41 -22.84
N ARG A 334 -8.99 -1.47 -23.59
CA ARG A 334 -8.35 -1.82 -24.87
C ARG A 334 -9.38 -2.31 -25.85
N ASP A 335 -9.35 -1.76 -27.07
CA ASP A 335 -10.17 -2.19 -28.20
C ASP A 335 -11.67 -2.31 -27.83
N GLY A 336 -12.19 -1.32 -27.09
CA GLY A 336 -13.59 -1.23 -26.65
C GLY A 336 -13.94 -2.05 -25.41
N ILE A 337 -13.08 -2.97 -24.97
CA ILE A 337 -13.28 -3.81 -23.78
C ILE A 337 -12.60 -3.15 -22.58
N LEU A 338 -13.30 -3.10 -21.43
CA LEU A 338 -12.73 -2.66 -20.16
C LEU A 338 -12.39 -3.87 -19.31
N TYR A 339 -11.10 -4.05 -19.01
CA TYR A 339 -10.59 -5.09 -18.13
C TYR A 339 -10.43 -4.53 -16.73
N VAL A 340 -10.85 -5.30 -15.74
CA VAL A 340 -10.79 -4.88 -14.34
C VAL A 340 -10.07 -5.94 -13.53
N SER A 341 -8.96 -5.51 -12.93
CA SER A 341 -8.22 -6.33 -11.98
C SER A 341 -8.77 -6.14 -10.56
N GLY A 342 -9.01 -7.24 -9.86
CA GLY A 342 -9.46 -7.25 -8.48
C GLY A 342 -8.32 -7.45 -7.48
N MET A 343 -8.41 -6.78 -6.33
CA MET A 343 -7.53 -7.01 -5.17
C MET A 343 -8.34 -7.71 -4.08
N GLY A 344 -8.26 -9.05 -4.05
CA GLY A 344 -9.10 -9.88 -3.17
C GLY A 344 -10.55 -10.04 -3.65
N ALA A 345 -10.85 -9.52 -4.84
CA ALA A 345 -12.09 -9.72 -5.59
C ALA A 345 -11.77 -10.43 -6.93
N PRO A 346 -12.75 -11.12 -7.54
CA PRO A 346 -12.56 -11.71 -8.87
C PRO A 346 -12.21 -10.66 -9.92
N ASN A 347 -11.35 -11.04 -10.86
CA ASN A 347 -11.12 -10.26 -12.08
C ASN A 347 -12.35 -10.33 -12.98
N ARG A 348 -12.58 -9.27 -13.77
CA ARG A 348 -13.78 -9.14 -14.61
C ARG A 348 -13.50 -8.32 -15.86
N ILE A 349 -14.38 -8.45 -16.84
CA ILE A 349 -14.39 -7.63 -18.04
C ILE A 349 -15.75 -6.98 -18.21
N TYR A 350 -15.77 -5.77 -18.76
CA TYR A 350 -16.98 -5.10 -19.23
C TYR A 350 -16.96 -5.05 -20.76
N LYS A 351 -17.92 -5.75 -21.35
CA LYS A 351 -18.12 -5.89 -22.80
C LYS A 351 -19.62 -5.96 -23.07
N ASP A 352 -20.09 -5.42 -24.19
CA ASP A 352 -21.51 -5.50 -24.59
C ASP A 352 -22.47 -5.03 -23.49
N ASN A 353 -22.08 -3.94 -22.80
CA ASN A 353 -22.79 -3.35 -21.67
C ASN A 353 -23.02 -4.25 -20.45
N LYS A 354 -22.26 -5.34 -20.30
CA LYS A 354 -22.36 -6.28 -19.18
C LYS A 354 -20.98 -6.62 -18.61
N PHE A 355 -20.97 -6.93 -17.31
CA PHE A 355 -19.78 -7.46 -16.64
C PHE A 355 -19.77 -8.99 -16.69
N TYR A 356 -18.63 -9.56 -17.04
CA TYR A 356 -18.39 -10.99 -17.02
C TYR A 356 -17.20 -11.29 -16.12
N LEU A 357 -17.27 -12.41 -15.39
CA LEU A 357 -16.13 -12.93 -14.64
C LEU A 357 -15.04 -13.35 -15.62
N LEU A 358 -13.80 -13.10 -15.22
CA LEU A 358 -12.64 -13.42 -16.02
C LEU A 358 -11.85 -14.56 -15.34
N PRO A 359 -12.11 -15.83 -15.69
CA PRO A 359 -11.44 -16.98 -15.08
C PRO A 359 -9.96 -17.03 -15.48
N ASP A 360 -9.18 -17.83 -14.76
CA ASP A 360 -7.80 -18.20 -15.10
C ASP A 360 -6.83 -17.01 -15.31
N THR A 361 -7.05 -15.95 -14.55
CA THR A 361 -6.19 -14.76 -14.57
C THR A 361 -5.37 -14.62 -13.30
N PRO A 362 -4.15 -14.06 -13.39
CA PRO A 362 -3.35 -13.82 -12.20
C PRO A 362 -4.07 -12.83 -11.26
N HIS A 363 -3.90 -13.05 -9.97
CA HIS A 363 -4.35 -12.11 -8.95
C HIS A 363 -3.67 -10.76 -9.16
N MET A 364 -4.46 -9.66 -9.12
CA MET A 364 -3.96 -8.29 -9.23
C MET A 364 -3.05 -8.02 -10.44
N PHE A 365 -3.45 -8.43 -11.65
CA PHE A 365 -2.76 -7.98 -12.86
C PHE A 365 -2.75 -6.44 -12.95
N ARG A 366 -1.65 -5.90 -13.44
CA ARG A 366 -1.36 -4.47 -13.47
C ARG A 366 -1.52 -3.85 -14.84
N ASP A 367 -1.37 -4.66 -15.89
CA ASP A 367 -1.56 -4.26 -17.28
C ASP A 367 -2.06 -5.45 -18.14
N ILE A 368 -2.36 -5.19 -19.41
CA ILE A 368 -2.72 -6.22 -20.38
C ILE A 368 -2.02 -6.01 -21.72
N LEU A 369 -1.78 -7.12 -22.42
CA LEU A 369 -1.36 -7.12 -23.82
C LEU A 369 -2.36 -7.88 -24.66
N VAL A 370 -2.70 -7.31 -25.80
CA VAL A 370 -3.53 -7.96 -26.81
C VAL A 370 -2.62 -8.29 -27.98
N LYS A 371 -2.42 -9.58 -28.26
CA LYS A 371 -1.65 -10.06 -29.42
C LYS A 371 -2.40 -11.22 -30.08
N ASP A 372 -2.60 -11.16 -31.39
CA ASP A 372 -3.21 -12.24 -32.18
C ASP A 372 -4.57 -12.74 -31.63
N LYS A 373 -5.39 -11.82 -31.11
CA LYS A 373 -6.67 -12.07 -30.41
C LYS A 373 -6.54 -12.78 -29.04
N GLU A 374 -5.34 -13.10 -28.59
CA GLU A 374 -5.07 -13.53 -27.20
C GLU A 374 -4.80 -12.33 -26.30
N VAL A 375 -5.30 -12.41 -25.07
CA VAL A 375 -5.04 -11.41 -24.03
C VAL A 375 -4.10 -12.02 -23.00
N ARG A 376 -2.96 -11.36 -22.78
CA ARG A 376 -2.02 -11.69 -21.70
C ARG A 376 -2.09 -10.66 -20.60
N TYR A 377 -2.13 -11.12 -19.36
CA TYR A 377 -2.26 -10.27 -18.18
C TYR A 377 -0.89 -10.08 -17.55
N PHE A 378 -0.45 -8.83 -17.44
CA PHE A 378 0.83 -8.53 -16.81
C PHE A 378 0.67 -8.55 -15.30
N SER A 379 1.34 -9.48 -14.63
CA SER A 379 1.59 -9.45 -13.20
C SER A 379 3.08 -9.64 -12.97
N SER A 380 3.69 -8.83 -12.12
CA SER A 380 5.14 -8.78 -11.91
C SER A 380 5.78 -10.09 -11.45
N MET A 381 4.99 -10.97 -10.84
CA MET A 381 5.44 -12.28 -10.37
C MET A 381 5.23 -13.39 -11.41
N GLN A 382 4.55 -13.11 -12.53
CA GLN A 382 4.25 -14.12 -13.54
C GLN A 382 5.45 -14.34 -14.48
N LYS A 383 5.64 -15.59 -14.89
CA LYS A 383 6.64 -15.95 -15.91
C LYS A 383 6.15 -15.51 -17.30
N GLY A 384 7.08 -15.16 -18.20
CA GLY A 384 6.78 -14.84 -19.61
C GLY A 384 6.81 -13.35 -19.97
N PHE A 385 7.13 -12.47 -19.01
CA PHE A 385 7.39 -11.05 -19.26
C PHE A 385 8.88 -10.74 -19.13
N TYR A 386 9.43 -10.00 -20.08
CA TYR A 386 10.80 -9.52 -20.01
C TYR A 386 10.85 -8.23 -19.21
N LEU A 387 11.57 -8.24 -18.09
CA LEU A 387 11.67 -7.10 -17.19
C LEU A 387 13.14 -6.69 -17.05
N PRO A 388 13.43 -5.40 -16.83
CA PRO A 388 14.77 -4.96 -16.44
C PRO A 388 15.29 -5.78 -15.25
N GLN A 389 16.56 -6.19 -15.34
CA GLN A 389 17.24 -6.89 -14.26
C GLN A 389 18.16 -5.91 -13.54
N PHE A 390 18.06 -5.86 -12.23
CA PHE A 390 18.90 -5.01 -11.39
C PHE A 390 19.83 -5.88 -10.54
N HIS A 391 21.07 -5.42 -10.37
CA HIS A 391 22.04 -6.06 -9.49
C HIS A 391 21.88 -5.63 -8.03
N ASP A 392 21.20 -4.49 -7.81
CA ASP A 392 20.89 -3.90 -6.52
C ASP A 392 19.39 -4.05 -6.18
N ILE A 393 19.04 -3.75 -4.94
CA ILE A 393 17.65 -3.62 -4.48
C ILE A 393 17.41 -2.21 -3.94
N THR A 394 16.16 -1.78 -3.96
CA THR A 394 15.74 -0.50 -3.38
C THR A 394 15.62 -0.56 -1.86
N LEU A 395 15.68 0.59 -1.19
CA LEU A 395 15.37 0.73 0.23
C LEU A 395 13.96 0.19 0.55
N TYR A 396 12.98 0.45 -0.32
CA TYR A 396 11.63 -0.11 -0.19
C TYR A 396 11.66 -1.64 -0.10
N THR A 397 12.32 -2.31 -1.06
CA THR A 397 12.39 -3.78 -1.07
C THR A 397 13.16 -4.32 0.12
N LEU A 398 14.25 -3.66 0.53
CA LEU A 398 14.99 -4.03 1.73
C LEU A 398 14.08 -3.97 2.97
N LEU A 399 13.38 -2.85 3.16
CA LEU A 399 12.47 -2.67 4.29
C LEU A 399 11.30 -3.66 4.24
N LEU A 400 10.71 -3.91 3.07
CA LEU A 400 9.64 -4.89 2.88
C LEU A 400 10.09 -6.29 3.30
N THR A 401 11.27 -6.71 2.85
CA THR A 401 11.81 -8.05 3.12
C THR A 401 12.27 -8.21 4.57
N LEU A 402 12.71 -7.13 5.22
CA LEU A 402 12.95 -7.10 6.67
C LEU A 402 11.64 -7.18 7.46
N HIS A 403 10.59 -6.50 6.99
CA HIS A 403 9.29 -6.45 7.64
C HIS A 403 8.55 -7.79 7.58
N ASP A 404 8.45 -8.38 6.39
CA ASP A 404 7.81 -9.68 6.17
C ASP A 404 8.72 -10.88 6.55
N GLY A 405 9.96 -10.60 6.90
CA GLY A 405 10.93 -11.60 7.36
C GLY A 405 11.62 -12.41 6.26
N THR A 406 11.24 -12.24 5.00
CA THR A 406 11.82 -12.97 3.86
C THR A 406 13.30 -12.64 3.64
N PHE A 407 13.80 -11.55 4.23
CA PHE A 407 15.22 -11.26 4.33
C PHE A 407 15.98 -12.39 5.03
N PHE A 408 15.41 -12.93 6.11
CA PHE A 408 16.05 -13.95 6.95
C PHE A 408 15.69 -15.37 6.50
N SER A 409 14.39 -15.70 6.43
CA SER A 409 13.92 -17.04 6.08
C SER A 409 12.42 -17.07 5.80
N SER A 410 11.93 -18.15 5.17
CA SER A 410 10.51 -18.36 4.91
C SER A 410 9.65 -18.61 6.15
N TRP A 411 10.25 -19.07 7.27
CA TRP A 411 9.54 -19.35 8.52
C TRP A 411 9.51 -18.14 9.47
N TRP A 412 10.10 -17.00 9.08
CA TRP A 412 10.24 -15.83 9.94
C TRP A 412 8.90 -15.22 10.39
N GLY A 413 7.79 -15.50 9.69
CA GLY A 413 6.45 -15.14 10.16
C GLY A 413 6.17 -15.57 11.61
N TRP A 414 6.71 -16.72 12.06
CA TRP A 414 6.58 -17.15 13.46
C TRP A 414 7.36 -16.29 14.45
N ILE A 415 8.47 -15.68 14.02
CA ILE A 415 9.24 -14.71 14.83
C ILE A 415 8.48 -13.38 14.93
N ASN A 416 7.83 -12.97 13.85
CA ASN A 416 6.92 -11.83 13.86
C ASN A 416 5.73 -12.08 14.80
N ASP A 417 5.12 -13.27 14.77
CA ASP A 417 4.04 -13.65 15.71
C ASP A 417 4.51 -13.58 17.16
N PHE A 418 5.69 -14.12 17.45
CA PHE A 418 6.27 -14.04 18.79
C PHE A 418 6.44 -12.57 19.23
N ALA A 419 6.95 -11.71 18.34
CA ALA A 419 7.09 -10.29 18.62
C ALA A 419 5.73 -9.60 18.83
N ALA A 420 4.71 -9.93 18.04
CA ALA A 420 3.35 -9.41 18.19
C ALA A 420 2.73 -9.82 19.53
N ILE A 421 2.84 -11.09 19.93
CA ILE A 421 2.37 -11.59 21.23
C ILE A 421 3.13 -10.91 22.37
N ALA A 422 4.46 -10.80 22.26
CA ALA A 422 5.28 -10.11 23.24
C ALA A 422 4.89 -8.62 23.35
N LEU A 423 4.54 -7.96 22.25
CA LEU A 423 4.07 -6.57 22.23
C LEU A 423 2.73 -6.40 22.94
N ILE A 424 1.77 -7.30 22.70
CA ILE A 424 0.48 -7.30 23.43
C ILE A 424 0.74 -7.44 24.94
N LEU A 425 1.61 -8.38 25.32
CA LEU A 425 1.99 -8.60 26.72
C LEU A 425 2.71 -7.38 27.33
N LEU A 426 3.57 -6.71 26.55
CA LEU A 426 4.21 -5.45 26.95
C LEU A 426 3.19 -4.32 27.14
N GLY A 427 2.17 -4.22 26.28
CA GLY A 427 1.07 -3.25 26.42
C GLY A 427 0.28 -3.47 27.72
N ILE A 428 -0.12 -4.72 27.99
CA ILE A 428 -0.84 -5.09 29.23
C ILE A 428 0.02 -4.79 30.46
N THR A 429 1.22 -5.36 30.52
CA THR A 429 2.11 -5.20 31.68
C THR A 429 2.59 -3.77 31.87
N GLY A 430 2.80 -3.01 30.79
CA GLY A 430 3.14 -1.60 30.79
C GLY A 430 2.02 -0.75 31.41
N THR A 431 0.77 -0.99 30.98
CA THR A 431 -0.42 -0.32 31.51
C THR A 431 -0.61 -0.57 32.99
N MET A 432 -0.53 -1.84 33.41
CA MET A 432 -0.64 -2.19 34.83
C MET A 432 0.41 -1.46 35.67
N ARG A 433 1.67 -1.43 35.20
CA ARG A 433 2.76 -0.75 35.92
C ARG A 433 2.55 0.76 35.98
N TRP A 434 2.08 1.38 34.91
CA TRP A 434 1.76 2.80 34.88
C TRP A 434 0.64 3.15 35.86
N SER A 435 -0.45 2.38 35.86
CA SER A 435 -1.59 2.55 36.78
C SER A 435 -1.20 2.39 38.25
N ILE A 436 -0.41 1.36 38.58
CA ILE A 436 0.09 1.15 39.95
C ILE A 436 0.95 2.33 40.42
N LYS A 437 1.83 2.85 39.54
CA LYS A 437 2.67 4.01 39.85
C LYS A 437 1.84 5.27 40.06
N LYS A 438 0.84 5.51 39.20
CA LYS A 438 -0.07 6.66 39.32
C LYS A 438 -0.84 6.64 40.64
N ARG A 439 -1.41 5.49 41.02
CA ARG A 439 -2.09 5.31 42.33
C ARG A 439 -1.17 5.58 43.52
N LYS A 440 0.07 5.07 43.49
CA LYS A 440 1.05 5.32 44.56
C LYS A 440 1.41 6.80 44.69
N ASN A 441 1.46 7.55 43.59
CA ASN A 441 1.72 8.98 43.63
C ASN A 441 0.52 9.76 44.17
N LEU A 442 -0.72 9.41 43.78
CA LEU A 442 -1.94 10.03 44.31
C LEU A 442 -2.05 9.84 45.83
N ASN A 443 -1.80 8.62 46.32
CA ASN A 443 -1.83 8.33 47.76
C ASN A 443 -0.71 9.02 48.56
N LYS A 444 0.31 9.55 47.91
CA LYS A 444 1.37 10.37 48.53
C LYS A 444 1.06 11.86 48.55
N VAL A 445 0.09 12.31 47.75
CA VAL A 445 -0.38 13.70 47.74
C VAL A 445 -1.52 13.90 48.75
N HIS A 446 -2.26 12.83 49.07
CA HIS A 446 -3.30 12.82 50.10
C HIS A 446 -2.82 12.42 51.50
N LYS A 447 -1.51 12.26 51.69
CA LYS A 447 -0.83 12.11 52.98
C LYS A 447 0.14 13.27 53.11
#